data_AF-A0A962VDZ7-F1
#
_entry.id   AF-A0A962VDZ7-F1
#
_cell.length_a   1.000
_cell.length_b   1.000
_cell.length_c   1.000
_cell.angle_alpha   90.00
_cell.angle_beta   90.00
_cell.angle_gamma   90.00
#
_symmetry.space_group_name_H-M   'P 1'
#
loop_
_entity.id
_entity.type
_entity.pdbx_description
1 polymer ?
#
loop_
_entity_poly.entity_id
_entity_poly.type
_entity_poly.pdbx_seq_one_letter_code
_entity_poly.pdbx_strand_id
1 'polypeptide(L)'
;STEQVSNTITVMGINSPAAISVTGGEYSINSGTFTAVAGTVSNGDTVQVRHTSSANLGTAVDTTLDIGGISDTFTSTTTVDDGDGIPASVEDLAPNNGDGNFDSIPDR
;
A
#
# COMPACT_ATOMS: atom_id res chain seq x y z
N SER A 1 4.22 -5.25 -7.41
CA SER A 1 2.99 -5.14 -6.62
C SER A 1 3.34 -5.33 -5.15
N THR A 2 2.61 -4.68 -4.24
CA THR A 2 2.81 -4.79 -2.79
C THR A 2 1.48 -5.16 -2.13
N GLU A 3 1.52 -5.93 -1.03
CA GLU A 3 0.30 -6.18 -0.26
C GLU A 3 -0.03 -4.95 0.58
N GLN A 4 -1.28 -4.50 0.50
CA GLN A 4 -1.79 -3.40 1.30
C GLN A 4 -2.96 -3.87 2.14
N VAL A 5 -2.91 -3.54 3.43
CA VAL A 5 -3.91 -3.93 4.43
C VAL A 5 -4.61 -2.66 4.91
N SER A 6 -5.94 -2.69 4.96
CA SER A 6 -6.77 -1.61 5.45
C SER A 6 -6.67 -1.44 6.97
N ASN A 7 -7.26 -0.37 7.49
CA ASN A 7 -7.54 -0.28 8.92
C ASN A 7 -8.47 -1.42 9.37
N THR A 8 -8.35 -1.79 10.65
CA THR A 8 -9.29 -2.71 11.29
C THR A 8 -10.59 -1.98 11.59
N ILE A 9 -11.71 -2.57 11.18
CA ILE A 9 -13.05 -2.12 11.55
C ILE A 9 -13.64 -3.10 12.57
N THR A 10 -14.38 -2.59 13.56
CA THR A 10 -15.10 -3.44 14.52
C THR A 10 -16.58 -3.43 14.19
N VAL A 11 -17.15 -4.61 14.00
CA VAL A 11 -18.58 -4.77 13.73
C VAL A 11 -19.36 -4.59 15.02
N MET A 12 -20.13 -3.50 15.12
CA MET A 12 -20.94 -3.19 16.29
C MET A 12 -22.36 -2.79 15.86
N GLY A 13 -23.36 -3.08 16.69
CA GLY A 13 -24.75 -2.68 16.44
C GLY A 13 -25.59 -3.68 15.64
N ILE A 14 -25.07 -4.90 15.42
CA ILE A 14 -25.84 -6.00 14.82
C ILE A 14 -26.35 -6.94 15.92
N ASN A 15 -27.61 -7.38 15.82
CA ASN A 15 -28.22 -8.33 16.75
C ASN A 15 -28.28 -9.77 16.19
N SER A 16 -27.88 -9.94 14.92
CA SER A 16 -27.86 -11.21 14.18
C SER A 16 -26.60 -11.24 13.31
N PRO A 17 -26.06 -12.43 12.97
CA PRO A 17 -24.92 -12.54 12.06
C PRO A 17 -25.20 -11.84 10.73
N ALA A 18 -24.27 -11.00 10.30
CA ALA A 18 -24.31 -10.28 9.03
C ALA A 18 -23.49 -11.03 7.99
N ALA A 19 -24.01 -11.16 6.76
CA ALA A 19 -23.24 -11.72 5.65
C ALA A 19 -22.10 -10.76 5.29
N ILE A 20 -20.90 -11.29 5.06
CA ILE A 20 -19.73 -10.54 4.62
C ILE A 20 -19.28 -11.03 3.25
N SER A 21 -18.96 -10.12 2.35
CA SER A 21 -18.40 -10.41 1.03
C SER A 21 -17.39 -9.35 0.62
N VAL A 22 -16.40 -9.73 -0.17
CA VAL A 22 -15.38 -8.80 -0.70
C VAL A 22 -15.27 -8.95 -2.20
N THR A 23 -15.01 -7.84 -2.88
CA THR A 23 -14.71 -7.79 -4.32
C THR A 23 -13.40 -7.07 -4.54
N GLY A 24 -12.50 -7.67 -5.34
CA GLY A 24 -11.20 -7.06 -5.66
C GLY A 24 -10.12 -7.20 -4.57
N GLY A 25 -10.28 -8.15 -3.64
CA GLY A 25 -9.33 -8.42 -2.57
C GLY A 25 -9.75 -9.57 -1.66
N GLU A 26 -9.21 -9.61 -0.45
CA GLU A 26 -9.51 -10.60 0.58
C GLU A 26 -9.80 -9.89 1.90
N TYR A 27 -10.58 -10.51 2.78
CA TYR A 27 -10.84 -10.00 4.12
C TYR A 27 -10.43 -11.02 5.18
N SER A 28 -10.12 -10.55 6.39
CA SER A 28 -9.85 -11.35 7.58
C SER A 28 -10.81 -10.97 8.69
N ILE A 29 -11.33 -11.97 9.40
CA ILE A 29 -12.19 -11.78 10.58
C ILE A 29 -11.36 -12.12 11.82
N ASN A 30 -11.39 -11.26 12.84
CA ASN A 30 -10.68 -11.43 14.11
C ASN A 30 -9.17 -11.70 13.94
N SER A 31 -8.55 -11.03 12.97
CA SER A 31 -7.16 -11.26 12.58
C SER A 31 -6.85 -12.72 12.22
N GLY A 32 -7.86 -13.45 11.73
CA GLY A 32 -7.72 -14.80 11.22
C GLY A 32 -7.10 -14.85 9.81
N THR A 33 -7.28 -15.97 9.13
CA THR A 33 -6.83 -16.14 7.75
C THR A 33 -7.62 -15.24 6.80
N PHE A 34 -6.91 -14.58 5.87
CA PHE A 34 -7.54 -13.82 4.81
C PHE A 34 -8.25 -14.75 3.82
N THR A 35 -9.47 -14.39 3.46
CA THR A 35 -10.32 -15.14 2.53
C THR A 35 -11.11 -14.17 1.65
N ALA A 36 -11.36 -14.58 0.41
CA ALA A 36 -12.29 -13.89 -0.49
C ALA A 36 -13.68 -14.56 -0.55
N VAL A 37 -13.85 -15.69 0.14
CA VAL A 37 -15.11 -16.43 0.15
C VAL A 37 -16.09 -15.72 1.07
N ALA A 38 -17.34 -15.56 0.63
CA ALA A 38 -18.38 -14.98 1.46
C ALA A 38 -18.58 -15.76 2.77
N GLY A 39 -18.80 -15.04 3.86
CA GLY A 39 -18.94 -15.59 5.20
C GLY A 39 -19.96 -14.84 6.04
N THR A 40 -19.83 -14.96 7.36
CA THR A 40 -20.68 -14.24 8.31
C THR A 40 -19.84 -13.65 9.43
N VAL A 41 -20.19 -12.43 9.87
CA VAL A 41 -19.61 -11.75 11.02
C VAL A 41 -20.67 -11.51 12.10
N SER A 42 -20.25 -11.55 13.35
CA SER A 42 -21.08 -11.32 14.54
C SER A 42 -20.70 -10.00 15.22
N ASN A 43 -21.57 -9.52 16.12
CA ASN A 43 -21.27 -8.31 16.89
C ASN A 43 -20.01 -8.54 17.73
N GLY A 44 -19.06 -7.62 17.60
CA GLY A 44 -17.78 -7.64 18.31
C GLY A 44 -16.64 -8.20 17.46
N ASP A 45 -16.93 -8.77 16.30
CA ASP A 45 -15.90 -9.22 15.38
C ASP A 45 -15.15 -8.03 14.77
N THR A 46 -13.86 -8.20 14.58
CA THR A 46 -13.02 -7.25 13.85
C THR A 46 -12.81 -7.72 12.43
N VAL A 47 -12.81 -6.81 11.46
CA VAL A 47 -12.58 -7.12 10.05
C VAL A 47 -11.45 -6.26 9.51
N GLN A 48 -10.58 -6.87 8.73
CA GLN A 48 -9.53 -6.20 7.97
C GLN A 48 -9.62 -6.65 6.52
N VAL A 49 -9.28 -5.76 5.60
CA VAL A 49 -9.26 -6.06 4.17
C VAL A 49 -7.82 -5.96 3.69
N ARG A 50 -7.44 -6.83 2.77
CA ARG A 50 -6.18 -6.70 2.05
C ARG A 50 -6.40 -6.82 0.55
N HIS A 51 -5.52 -6.15 -0.19
CA HIS A 51 -5.38 -6.39 -1.61
C HIS A 51 -3.92 -6.36 -2.03
N THR A 52 -3.67 -6.73 -3.28
CA THR A 52 -2.38 -6.54 -3.92
C THR A 52 -2.46 -5.28 -4.78
N SER A 53 -1.64 -4.27 -4.44
CA SER A 53 -1.52 -3.04 -5.22
C SER A 53 -0.96 -3.33 -6.62
N SER A 54 -1.25 -2.47 -7.58
CA SER A 54 -0.74 -2.60 -8.95
C SER A 54 0.79 -2.54 -8.98
N ALA A 55 1.43 -3.28 -9.89
CA ALA A 55 2.84 -3.07 -10.19
C ALA A 55 3.07 -1.78 -11.01
N ASN A 56 2.01 -1.22 -11.60
CA ASN A 56 2.07 -0.01 -12.40
C ASN A 56 1.80 1.23 -11.54
N LEU A 57 2.69 2.20 -11.68
CA LEU A 57 2.63 3.51 -11.03
C LEU A 57 1.35 4.26 -11.42
N GLY A 58 0.75 4.98 -10.47
CA GLY A 58 -0.47 5.76 -10.65
C GLY A 58 -1.76 4.94 -10.83
N THR A 59 -1.70 3.62 -10.68
CA THR A 59 -2.90 2.77 -10.78
C THR A 59 -3.57 2.66 -9.41
N ALA A 60 -4.85 3.03 -9.36
CA ALA A 60 -5.71 2.79 -8.21
C ALA A 60 -6.19 1.33 -8.21
N VAL A 61 -6.14 0.67 -7.07
CA VAL A 61 -6.74 -0.64 -6.81
C VAL A 61 -7.83 -0.44 -5.77
N ASP A 62 -9.05 -0.79 -6.16
CA ASP A 62 -10.23 -0.68 -5.32
C ASP A 62 -10.63 -2.06 -4.81
N THR A 63 -10.91 -2.14 -3.51
CA THR A 63 -11.47 -3.31 -2.87
C THR A 63 -12.71 -2.93 -2.11
N THR A 64 -13.85 -3.49 -2.50
CA THR A 64 -15.13 -3.23 -1.86
C THR A 64 -15.47 -4.37 -0.91
N LEU A 65 -15.76 -4.01 0.34
CA LEU A 65 -16.19 -4.92 1.38
C LEU A 65 -17.65 -4.63 1.73
N ASP A 66 -18.49 -5.64 1.69
CA ASP A 66 -19.90 -5.56 2.05
C ASP A 66 -20.16 -6.39 3.31
N ILE A 67 -20.72 -5.76 4.35
CA ILE A 67 -21.13 -6.42 5.60
C ILE A 67 -22.59 -6.10 5.88
N GLY A 68 -23.47 -7.08 5.75
CA GLY A 68 -24.88 -6.96 6.13
C GLY A 68 -25.65 -5.86 5.39
N GLY A 69 -25.17 -5.43 4.21
CA GLY A 69 -25.71 -4.32 3.44
C GLY A 69 -25.02 -2.96 3.65
N ILE A 70 -23.98 -2.91 4.49
CA ILE A 70 -23.09 -1.74 4.61
C ILE A 70 -21.84 -2.03 3.79
N SER A 71 -21.61 -1.23 2.75
CA SER A 71 -20.45 -1.34 1.87
C SER A 71 -19.38 -0.31 2.27
N ASP A 72 -18.12 -0.73 2.30
CA ASP A 72 -16.95 0.13 2.45
C ASP A 72 -15.98 -0.13 1.29
N THR A 73 -15.26 0.90 0.83
CA THR A 73 -14.33 0.79 -0.30
C THR A 73 -12.94 1.22 0.12
N PHE A 74 -12.01 0.27 0.07
CA PHE A 74 -10.59 0.51 0.29
C PHE A 74 -9.89 0.72 -1.05
N THR A 75 -9.48 1.97 -1.30
CA THR A 75 -8.74 2.37 -2.49
C THR A 75 -7.28 2.60 -2.16
N SER A 76 -6.38 1.96 -2.91
CA SER A 76 -4.95 2.22 -2.86
C SER A 76 -4.40 2.67 -4.20
N THR A 77 -3.71 3.80 -4.21
CA THR A 77 -2.98 4.27 -5.40
C THR A 77 -1.49 4.05 -5.19
N THR A 78 -0.86 3.32 -6.11
CA THR A 78 0.60 3.14 -6.09
C THR A 78 1.25 4.42 -6.60
N THR A 79 1.64 5.33 -5.72
CA THR A 79 2.46 6.49 -6.11
C THR A 79 3.90 6.04 -6.29
N VAL A 80 4.63 6.68 -7.21
CA VAL A 80 6.08 6.73 -7.08
C VAL A 80 6.36 7.34 -5.72
N ASP A 81 7.07 6.60 -4.87
CA ASP A 81 7.92 7.28 -3.90
C ASP A 81 8.93 7.99 -4.79
N ASP A 82 8.76 9.31 -4.97
CA ASP A 82 9.81 10.15 -5.52
C ASP A 82 10.92 10.13 -4.46
N GLY A 83 11.64 9.01 -4.40
CA GLY A 83 12.89 8.88 -3.71
C GLY A 83 13.87 9.78 -4.43
N ASP A 84 13.73 11.09 -4.20
CA ASP A 84 14.84 12.02 -4.26
C ASP A 84 15.76 11.62 -3.11
N GLY A 85 16.44 10.49 -3.32
CA GLY A 85 17.49 9.92 -2.50
C GLY A 85 18.74 10.78 -2.61
N ILE A 86 18.59 12.08 -2.39
CA ILE A 86 19.63 12.87 -1.76
C ILE A 86 19.51 12.61 -0.25
N PRO A 87 20.23 11.61 0.31
CA PRO A 87 20.58 11.73 1.71
C PRO A 87 21.23 13.10 1.86
N ALA A 88 20.89 13.82 2.91
CA ALA A 88 21.56 15.07 3.29
C ALA A 88 23.00 14.78 3.76
N SER A 89 23.81 14.21 2.88
CA SER A 89 25.25 14.07 2.95
C SER A 89 25.79 14.49 1.59
N VAL A 90 25.82 15.80 1.37
CA VAL A 90 26.88 16.38 0.54
C VAL A 90 28.22 15.95 1.13
N GLU A 91 29.22 15.65 0.28
CA GLU A 91 30.55 15.05 0.58
C GLU A 91 30.53 13.51 0.41
N ASP A 92 31.31 12.81 -0.41
CA ASP A 92 32.52 13.03 -1.21
C ASP A 92 32.69 11.75 -2.09
N LEU A 93 33.28 11.85 -3.29
CA LEU A 93 34.31 10.91 -3.81
C LEU A 93 34.75 11.39 -5.22
N ALA A 94 35.82 12.19 -5.28
CA ALA A 94 36.53 12.52 -6.53
C ALA A 94 37.18 11.28 -7.18
N PRO A 95 37.48 11.29 -8.50
CA PRO A 95 38.56 10.48 -9.04
C PRO A 95 39.73 11.35 -9.51
N ASN A 96 40.85 11.18 -8.82
CA ASN A 96 42.17 11.67 -9.19
C ASN A 96 42.68 10.84 -10.39
N ASN A 97 42.40 11.28 -11.62
CA ASN A 97 42.95 10.67 -12.82
C ASN A 97 44.26 11.38 -13.15
N GLY A 98 45.38 10.83 -12.70
CA GLY A 98 46.73 11.37 -12.89
C GLY A 98 47.23 11.29 -14.34
N ASP A 99 46.62 12.05 -15.26
CA ASP A 99 47.13 12.27 -16.62
C ASP A 99 47.76 13.66 -16.82
N GLY A 100 47.80 14.50 -15.77
CA GLY A 100 48.70 15.65 -15.70
C GLY A 100 48.47 16.74 -16.75
N ASN A 101 47.31 16.78 -17.43
CA ASN A 101 47.07 17.79 -18.45
C ASN A 101 46.35 19.02 -17.88
N PHE A 102 47.14 19.94 -17.30
CA PHE A 102 46.73 21.34 -17.07
C PHE A 102 47.04 22.18 -18.32
N ASP A 103 46.43 21.86 -19.46
CA ASP A 103 46.50 22.67 -20.68
C ASP A 103 45.06 22.79 -21.22
N SER A 104 44.39 23.94 -21.23
CA SER A 104 44.88 25.30 -21.38
C SER A 104 44.06 26.29 -20.55
N ILE A 105 44.74 27.15 -19.80
CA ILE A 105 44.21 28.45 -19.37
C ILE A 105 44.18 29.33 -20.63
N PRO A 106 43.05 29.89 -21.07
CA PRO A 106 43.12 31.04 -21.95
C PRO A 106 43.57 32.26 -21.12
N ASP A 107 44.86 32.60 -21.23
CA ASP A 107 45.45 33.86 -20.77
C ASP A 107 45.07 35.00 -21.73
N ARG A 108 44.04 35.78 -21.38
CA ARG A 108 43.92 37.25 -21.43
C ARG A 108 42.47 37.73 -21.53
#